data_AF-A0A8I0H6E4-F1
#
_entry.id   AF-A0A8I0H6E4-F1
#
_cell.length_a   1.000
_cell.length_b   1.000
_cell.length_c   1.000
_cell.angle_alpha   90.00
_cell.angle_beta   90.00
_cell.angle_gamma   90.00
#
_symmetry.space_group_name_H-M   'P 1'
#
loop_
_entity.id
_entity.type
_entity.pdbx_description
1 polymer ?
#
loop_
_entity_poly.entity_id
_entity_poly.type
_entity_poly.pdbx_seq_one_letter_code
_entity_poly.pdbx_strand_id
1 'polypeptide(L)' 'VKNQVLYVHLKSPALKANLMMGREALVRKLNEYVGAQVIQSIVFR' A
#
# COMPACT_ATOMS: atom_id res chain seq x y z
N VAL A 1 -6.53 6.45 4.80
CA VAL A 1 -6.38 5.18 5.56
C VAL A 1 -7.62 5.01 6.42
N LYS A 2 -8.26 3.83 6.40
CA LYS A 2 -9.40 3.52 7.26
C LYS A 2 -9.13 2.18 7.94
N ASN A 3 -9.24 2.12 9.27
CA ASN A 3 -8.92 0.93 10.06
C ASN A 3 -7.53 0.36 9.72
N GLN A 4 -6.53 1.25 9.57
CA GLN A 4 -5.15 0.89 9.18
C GLN A 4 -5.01 0.23 7.79
N VAL A 5 -6.05 0.31 6.95
CA VAL A 5 -6.03 -0.10 5.54
C VAL A 5 -5.96 1.12 4.62
N LEU A 6 -5.00 1.13 3.70
CA LEU A 6 -4.88 2.12 2.63
C LEU A 6 -5.54 1.58 1.35
N TYR A 7 -6.53 2.31 0.84
CA TYR A 7 -7.20 1.97 -0.42
C TYR A 7 -6.63 2.82 -1.54
N VAL A 8 -6.19 2.19 -2.62
CA VAL A 8 -5.58 2.85 -3.78
C VAL A 8 -6.33 2.42 -5.03
N HIS A 9 -6.85 3.38 -5.78
CA HIS A 9 -7.45 3.10 -7.10
C HIS A 9 -6.40 3.27 -8.19
N LEU A 10 -6.24 2.26 -9.04
CA LEU A 10 -5.25 2.26 -10.11
C LEU A 10 -5.93 1.99 -11.45
N LYS A 11 -5.69 2.86 -12.43
CA LYS A 11 -6.20 2.65 -13.80
C LYS A 11 -5.40 1.61 -14.59
N SER A 12 -4.13 1.40 -14.24
CA SER A 12 -3.21 0.50 -14.96
C SER A 12 -3.19 -0.89 -14.33
N PRO A 13 -3.60 -1.95 -15.05
CA PRO A 13 -3.53 -3.32 -14.56
C PRO A 13 -2.09 -3.80 -14.32
N ALA A 14 -1.16 -3.44 -15.21
CA ALA A 14 0.25 -3.80 -15.07
C ALA A 14 0.89 -3.16 -13.82
N LEU A 15 0.57 -1.90 -13.54
CA LEU A 15 1.03 -1.22 -12.33
C LEU A 15 0.44 -1.88 -11.08
N LYS A 16 -0.85 -2.24 -11.10
CA LYS A 16 -1.50 -2.97 -10.01
C LYS A 16 -0.78 -4.28 -9.72
N ALA A 17 -0.44 -5.06 -10.75
CA ALA A 17 0.28 -6.32 -10.60
C ALA A 17 1.67 -6.11 -9.97
N ASN A 18 2.44 -5.14 -10.46
CA ASN A 18 3.76 -4.81 -9.90
C ASN A 18 3.69 -4.39 -8.42
N LEU A 19 2.72 -3.56 -8.07
CA LEU A 19 2.54 -3.10 -6.68
C LEU A 19 2.01 -4.19 -5.75
N MET A 20 1.19 -5.13 -6.27
CA MET A 20 0.78 -6.32 -5.53
C MET A 20 1.98 -7.19 -5.17
N MET A 21 2.92 -7.41 -6.12
CA MET A 21 4.15 -8.17 -5.85
C MET A 21 5.03 -7.47 -4.80
N GLY A 22 5.10 -6.14 -4.81
CA GLY A 22 5.91 -5.35 -3.87
C GLY A 22 5.18 -4.88 -2.61
N ARG A 23 3.99 -5.41 -2.30
CA ARG A 23 3.06 -4.83 -1.32
C ARG A 23 3.66 -4.67 0.08
N GLU A 24 4.36 -5.67 0.59
CA GLU A 24 4.94 -5.62 1.95
C GLU A 24 6.03 -4.56 2.08
N ALA A 25 6.93 -4.49 1.09
CA ALA A 25 7.96 -3.47 1.05
C ALA A 25 7.34 -2.06 0.97
N LEU A 26 6.24 -1.90 0.23
CA LEU A 26 5.51 -0.65 0.15
C LEU A 26 4.88 -0.26 1.50
N VAL A 27 4.23 -1.20 2.19
CA VAL A 27 3.70 -0.98 3.55
C VAL A 27 4.82 -0.52 4.49
N ARG A 28 5.97 -1.23 4.48
CA ARG A 28 7.09 -0.88 5.34
C ARG A 28 7.61 0.54 5.06
N LYS A 29 7.90 0.86 3.80
CA LYS A 29 8.40 2.18 3.39
C LYS A 29 7.46 3.32 3.75
N LEU A 30 6.14 3.11 3.61
CA LEU A 30 5.15 4.14 3.95
C LEU A 30 5.11 4.41 5.45
N ASN A 31 5.22 3.37 6.28
CA ASN A 31 5.29 3.54 7.74
C ASN A 31 6.64 4.13 8.18
N GLU A 32 7.75 3.71 7.56
CA GLU A 32 9.08 4.30 7.79
C GLU A 32 9.07 5.80 7.48
N TYR A 33 8.50 6.20 6.34
CA TYR A 33 8.40 7.60 5.93
C TYR A 33 7.61 8.45 6.93
N VAL A 34 6.55 7.88 7.54
CA VAL A 34 5.72 8.57 8.54
C VAL A 34 6.31 8.45 9.95
N GLY A 35 7.31 7.56 10.16
CA GLY A 35 7.93 7.30 11.46
C GLY A 35 7.04 6.53 12.45
N ALA A 36 5.94 5.94 11.99
CA ALA A 36 4.97 5.23 12.84
C ALA A 36 4.23 4.12 12.10
N GLN A 37 3.74 3.12 12.84
CA GLN A 37 2.94 2.02 12.30
C GLN A 37 1.47 2.46 12.12
N VAL A 38 1.16 3.05 10.97
CA VAL A 38 -0.17 3.60 10.60
C VAL A 38 -0.90 2.71 9.60
N ILE A 39 -0.18 2.05 8.70
CA ILE A 39 -0.72 1.22 7.62
C ILE A 39 -0.34 -0.23 7.88
N GLN A 40 -1.32 -1.10 8.04
CA GLN A 40 -1.12 -2.56 8.11
C GLN A 40 -1.37 -3.24 6.76
N SER A 41 -2.21 -2.65 5.92
CA SER A 41 -2.62 -3.28 4.67
C SER A 41 -2.88 -2.25 3.58
N ILE A 42 -2.58 -2.62 2.33
CA ILE A 42 -2.95 -1.87 1.14
C ILE A 42 -3.90 -2.73 0.31
N VAL A 43 -4.99 -2.13 -0.16
CA VAL A 43 -5.96 -2.73 -1.09
C VAL A 43 -5.95 -1.92 -2.38
N PHE A 44 -5.61 -2.58 -3.49
CA PHE A 44 -5.64 -1.98 -4.82
C PHE A 44 -6.97 -2.31 -5.50
N ARG A 45 -7.76 -1.27 -5.81
CA ARG A 45 -9.01 -1.37 -6.56
C ARG A 45 -8.75 -1.04 -8.01
#